data_AF-A0A1V5PG18-F1
#
_entry.id   AF-A0A1V5PG18-F1
#
_cell.length_a   1.000
_cell.length_b   1.000
_cell.length_c   1.000
_cell.angle_alpha   90.00
_cell.angle_beta   90.00
_cell.angle_gamma   90.00
#
_symmetry.space_group_name_H-M   'P 1'
#
loop_
_entity.id
_entity.type
_entity.pdbx_description
1 polymer ?
#
loop_
_entity_poly.entity_id
_entity_poly.type
_entity_poly.pdbx_seq_one_letter_code
_entity_poly.pdbx_strand_id
1 'polypeptide(L)'
;MRWDPSAGGPLPGNQHFVVVESIAVDDATIVDPWDGQRKSLRASRYCLVHETAAQALTGVRLIRRGGEATPPPVTPPSGSVLFGIHDENGDGGETGAQWLMAQGLRTLIVRPVYLGTQMQTLDFSSEEMAGLHVIVNLRYSWAVDNGGQGTLPLPGTSEWASFVQAAAQTMIASCGVWGWEIGNEANNPREWPQGGALSPVHVADAYIAIRELVSASNIRPRMAPGALDPFNAEAGDPRDWLREVWRRIVGAEFVTMHGYVRGPDPGLVGSAVRFADAPLQWQYLNYPGCVTELLKSLPSKWATLPVYVTEFNHLWKTAEPDFGWVDDARAAEVVRQAYQAARIAGFAGVAIYRWNGDEWRMQHNQAVRGALIELLR
;
A
#
# COMPACT_ATOMS: atom_id res chain seq x y z
N MET A 1 10.57 32.86 20.56
CA MET A 1 11.69 33.15 19.65
C MET A 1 12.51 34.30 20.21
N ARG A 2 13.82 34.40 19.93
CA ARG A 2 14.54 35.69 19.97
C ARG A 2 14.72 36.15 18.52
N TRP A 3 14.00 37.20 18.16
CA TRP A 3 14.20 37.92 16.91
C TRP A 3 15.41 38.85 17.09
N ASP A 4 16.31 38.86 16.12
CA ASP A 4 17.43 39.81 16.08
C ASP A 4 17.08 40.91 15.06
N PRO A 5 16.69 42.11 15.53
CA PRO A 5 16.34 43.22 14.63
C PRO A 5 17.50 43.65 13.74
N SER A 6 18.75 43.37 14.12
CA SER A 6 19.93 43.71 13.33
C SER A 6 20.19 42.71 12.20
N ALA A 7 19.66 41.49 12.30
CA ALA A 7 19.84 40.42 11.31
C ALA A 7 18.64 40.25 10.35
N GLY A 8 17.54 40.99 10.54
CA GLY A 8 16.38 40.98 9.64
C GLY A 8 15.61 39.66 9.60
N GLY A 9 15.79 38.78 10.57
CA GLY A 9 15.18 37.45 10.58
C GLY A 9 15.30 36.71 11.92
N PRO A 10 14.64 35.55 12.06
CA PRO A 10 14.77 34.71 13.23
C PRO A 10 16.19 34.12 13.29
N LEU A 11 16.78 34.06 14.49
CA LEU A 11 18.09 33.45 14.69
C LEU A 11 18.06 31.96 14.27
N PRO A 12 18.96 31.52 13.36
CA PRO A 12 19.08 30.11 13.00
C PRO A 12 19.30 29.21 14.23
N GLY A 13 18.59 28.09 14.31
CA GLY A 13 18.69 27.14 15.44
C GLY A 13 17.81 27.46 16.65
N ASN A 14 16.94 28.48 16.59
CA ASN A 14 16.06 28.88 17.69
C ASN A 14 14.57 28.87 17.31
N GLN A 15 14.18 27.94 16.44
CA GLN A 15 12.80 27.70 16.03
C GLN A 15 12.21 26.54 16.86
N HIS A 16 11.02 26.75 17.42
CA HIS A 16 10.28 25.76 18.18
C HIS A 16 8.83 25.78 17.71
N PHE A 17 8.24 24.61 17.48
CA PHE A 17 6.84 24.51 17.09
C PHE A 17 5.98 24.30 18.34
N VAL A 18 4.79 24.89 18.34
CA VAL A 18 3.83 24.77 19.44
C VAL A 18 2.45 24.44 18.87
N VAL A 19 1.63 23.72 19.62
CA VAL A 19 0.23 23.51 19.25
C VAL A 19 -0.57 24.64 19.84
N VAL A 20 -1.20 25.45 18.98
CA VAL A 20 -2.04 26.55 19.41
C VAL A 20 -3.45 26.04 19.68
N GLU A 21 -3.94 26.21 20.92
CA GLU A 21 -5.31 25.83 21.30
C GLU A 21 -6.29 26.99 21.14
N SER A 22 -5.85 28.22 21.44
CA SER A 22 -6.66 29.43 21.28
C SER A 22 -5.76 30.66 21.07
N ILE A 23 -6.18 31.60 20.23
CA ILE A 23 -5.54 32.90 20.05
C ILE A 23 -6.55 33.99 20.39
N ALA A 24 -6.15 34.92 21.25
CA ALA A 24 -6.74 36.23 21.42
C ALA A 24 -5.74 37.29 20.89
N VAL A 25 -6.15 38.57 20.88
CA VAL A 25 -5.32 39.66 20.32
C VAL A 25 -3.95 39.72 21.00
N ASP A 26 -3.90 39.67 22.33
CA ASP A 26 -2.67 39.86 23.10
C ASP A 26 -2.11 38.57 23.74
N ASP A 27 -2.87 37.48 23.68
CA ASP A 27 -2.55 36.21 24.36
C ASP A 27 -2.85 35.00 23.47
N ALA A 28 -2.01 33.98 23.54
CA ALA A 28 -2.35 32.65 23.02
C ALA A 28 -2.20 31.57 24.08
N THR A 29 -3.08 30.57 24.05
CA THR A 29 -2.90 29.33 24.81
C THR A 29 -2.24 28.33 23.88
N ILE A 30 -1.09 27.81 24.30
CA ILE A 30 -0.33 26.82 23.56
C ILE A 30 -0.11 25.57 24.38
N VAL A 31 0.14 24.45 23.71
CA VAL A 31 0.73 23.25 24.29
C VAL A 31 2.13 23.12 23.71
N ASP A 32 3.12 23.07 24.60
CA ASP A 32 4.52 22.92 24.24
C ASP A 32 4.86 21.44 24.06
N PRO A 33 5.23 20.98 22.85
CA PRO A 33 5.50 19.57 22.58
C PRO A 33 6.71 19.01 23.32
N TRP A 34 7.61 19.87 23.82
CA TRP A 34 8.82 19.41 24.54
C TRP A 34 8.53 18.94 25.96
N ASP A 35 7.54 19.52 26.64
CA ASP A 35 7.19 19.15 28.01
C ASP A 35 5.71 18.77 28.19
N GLY A 36 4.92 18.85 27.13
CA GLY A 36 3.49 18.57 27.14
C GLY A 36 2.67 19.57 27.96
N GLN A 37 3.28 20.65 28.46
CA GLN A 37 2.61 21.60 29.34
C GLN A 37 1.81 22.61 28.53
N ARG A 38 0.61 22.92 29.04
CA ARG A 38 -0.19 24.04 28.57
C ARG A 38 0.43 25.33 29.11
N LYS A 39 0.75 26.26 28.22
CA LYS A 39 1.41 27.54 28.54
C LYS A 39 0.65 28.70 27.92
N SER A 40 0.70 29.85 28.59
CA SER A 40 0.21 31.12 28.06
C SER A 40 1.36 31.85 27.36
N LEU A 41 1.19 32.11 26.07
CA LEU A 41 2.09 32.91 25.26
C LEU A 41 1.66 34.37 25.42
N ARG A 42 2.22 35.02 26.44
CA ARG A 42 1.98 36.44 26.71
C ARG A 42 2.91 37.29 25.87
N ALA A 43 2.40 38.38 25.31
CA ALA A 43 3.18 39.32 24.52
C ALA A 43 4.46 39.78 25.23
N SER A 44 4.38 40.02 26.54
CA SER A 44 5.51 40.47 27.37
C SER A 44 6.70 39.51 27.46
N ARG A 45 6.53 38.23 27.10
CA ARG A 45 7.59 37.20 27.18
C ARG A 45 8.09 36.73 25.83
N TYR A 46 7.28 36.84 24.78
CA TYR A 46 7.52 36.16 23.51
C TYR A 46 7.34 37.05 22.27
N CYS A 47 6.82 38.26 22.42
CA CYS A 47 6.67 39.24 21.34
C CYS A 47 7.70 40.37 21.51
N LEU A 48 8.06 41.05 20.42
CA LEU A 48 8.74 42.33 20.52
C LEU A 48 7.82 43.38 21.16
N VAL A 49 8.39 44.47 21.71
CA VAL A 49 7.65 45.54 22.40
C VAL A 49 6.53 46.17 21.55
N HIS A 50 6.58 46.00 20.23
CA HIS A 50 5.61 46.53 19.27
C HIS A 50 4.78 45.44 18.56
N GLU A 51 4.89 44.18 18.97
CA GLU A 51 4.17 43.06 18.37
C GLU A 51 3.08 42.52 19.31
N THR A 52 1.95 42.10 18.74
CA THR A 52 0.93 41.33 19.44
C THR A 52 1.23 39.82 19.39
N ALA A 53 0.55 39.02 20.23
CA ALA A 53 0.70 37.56 20.20
C ALA A 53 0.32 36.96 18.83
N ALA A 54 -0.68 37.54 18.15
CA ALA A 54 -1.08 37.11 16.81
C ALA A 54 0.01 37.37 15.75
N GLN A 55 0.81 38.44 15.91
CA GLN A 55 1.89 38.79 14.96
C GLN A 55 3.14 37.92 15.16
N ALA A 56 3.40 37.47 16.38
CA ALA A 56 4.55 36.61 16.69
C ALA A 56 4.37 35.14 16.24
N LEU A 57 3.13 34.73 15.93
CA LEU A 57 2.80 33.40 15.43
C LEU A 57 2.83 33.37 13.90
N THR A 58 3.96 33.00 13.31
CA THR A 58 4.11 32.82 11.87
C THR A 58 3.95 31.35 11.47
N GLY A 59 3.25 31.08 10.36
CA GLY A 59 3.13 29.71 9.82
C GLY A 59 2.07 28.81 10.46
N VAL A 60 0.97 29.35 10.99
CA VAL A 60 -0.12 28.56 11.60
C VAL A 60 -0.78 27.64 10.56
N ARG A 61 -0.64 26.33 10.75
CA ARG A 61 -1.42 25.32 10.01
C ARG A 61 -2.55 24.83 10.91
N LEU A 62 -3.79 24.86 10.40
CA LEU A 62 -4.95 24.35 11.12
C LEU A 62 -4.84 22.82 11.26
N ILE A 63 -4.66 22.33 12.49
CA ILE A 63 -4.73 20.90 12.78
C ILE A 63 -6.16 20.60 13.24
N ARG A 64 -6.92 19.86 12.43
CA ARG A 64 -8.25 19.40 12.82
C ARG A 64 -8.11 18.40 13.96
N ARG A 65 -8.70 18.68 15.11
CA ARG A 65 -8.82 17.71 16.21
C ARG A 65 -9.67 16.54 15.70
N GLY A 66 -9.03 15.41 15.41
CA GLY A 66 -9.74 14.17 15.18
C GLY A 66 -10.50 13.84 16.46
N GLY A 67 -11.82 13.95 16.44
CA GLY A 67 -12.62 13.42 17.53
C GLY A 67 -12.32 11.94 17.67
N GLU A 68 -12.31 11.42 18.90
CA GLU A 68 -12.44 9.99 19.17
C GLU A 68 -13.82 9.58 18.65
N ALA A 69 -13.92 9.37 17.34
CA ALA A 69 -15.00 8.60 16.78
C ALA A 69 -14.77 7.18 17.32
N THR A 70 -15.66 6.74 18.19
CA THR A 70 -15.86 5.31 18.43
C THR A 70 -15.95 4.67 17.05
N PRO A 71 -15.06 3.75 16.67
CA PRO A 71 -15.06 3.21 15.32
C PRO A 71 -16.46 2.64 15.08
N PRO A 72 -17.15 3.04 14.01
CA PRO A 72 -18.40 2.41 13.66
C PRO A 72 -18.15 0.90 13.56
N PRO A 73 -19.10 0.05 13.97
CA PRO A 73 -18.99 -1.38 13.70
C PRO A 73 -18.66 -1.55 12.22
N VAL A 74 -17.59 -2.30 11.94
CA VAL A 74 -17.14 -2.62 10.58
C VAL A 74 -18.30 -3.34 9.91
N THR A 75 -19.10 -2.56 9.19
CA THR A 75 -20.08 -3.12 8.27
C THR A 75 -19.24 -3.46 7.05
N PRO A 76 -19.07 -4.75 6.69
CA PRO A 76 -18.35 -5.09 5.48
C PRO A 76 -19.01 -4.30 4.33
N PRO A 77 -18.21 -3.68 3.43
CA PRO A 77 -18.78 -2.93 2.33
C PRO A 77 -19.79 -3.82 1.62
N SER A 78 -21.03 -3.34 1.49
CA SER A 78 -22.15 -4.08 0.90
C SER A 78 -22.02 -4.29 -0.62
N GLY A 79 -20.79 -4.23 -1.14
CA GLY A 79 -20.45 -4.46 -2.54
C GLY A 79 -19.99 -5.90 -2.77
N SER A 80 -20.15 -6.38 -4.00
CA SER A 80 -19.50 -7.61 -4.46
C SER A 80 -17.99 -7.47 -4.41
N VAL A 81 -17.28 -8.51 -3.98
CA VAL A 81 -15.82 -8.61 -4.08
C VAL A 81 -15.41 -8.46 -5.54
N LEU A 82 -14.48 -7.54 -5.83
CA LEU A 82 -13.85 -7.46 -7.15
C LEU A 82 -12.85 -8.60 -7.28
N PHE A 83 -12.98 -9.43 -8.31
CA PHE A 83 -12.18 -10.63 -8.43
C PHE A 83 -11.53 -10.69 -9.81
N GLY A 84 -10.22 -10.48 -9.86
CA GLY A 84 -9.55 -9.96 -11.04
C GLY A 84 -8.20 -10.61 -11.32
N ILE A 85 -7.36 -9.88 -12.04
CA ILE A 85 -6.08 -10.40 -12.55
C ILE A 85 -4.93 -9.50 -12.13
N HIS A 86 -3.84 -10.12 -11.68
CA HIS A 86 -2.53 -9.48 -11.65
C HIS A 86 -1.96 -9.53 -13.08
N ASP A 87 -1.90 -8.36 -13.70
CA ASP A 87 -1.84 -8.17 -15.14
C ASP A 87 -0.43 -7.84 -15.61
N GLU A 88 0.04 -8.53 -16.62
CA GLU A 88 1.35 -8.32 -17.22
C GLU A 88 1.23 -8.48 -18.73
N ASN A 89 2.21 -8.02 -19.50
CA ASN A 89 2.12 -8.13 -20.95
C ASN A 89 2.22 -9.60 -21.39
N GLY A 90 1.20 -10.05 -22.11
CA GLY A 90 1.07 -11.40 -22.65
C GLY A 90 1.77 -11.62 -23.97
N ASP A 91 1.66 -12.85 -24.47
CA ASP A 91 2.08 -13.21 -25.82
C ASP A 91 1.35 -12.31 -26.84
N GLY A 92 2.09 -11.81 -27.83
CA GLY A 92 1.54 -10.89 -28.83
C GLY A 92 1.15 -9.51 -28.28
N GLY A 93 1.53 -9.18 -27.05
CA GLY A 93 1.21 -7.90 -26.40
C GLY A 93 -0.20 -7.85 -25.80
N GLU A 94 -0.94 -8.97 -25.79
CA GLU A 94 -2.26 -9.04 -25.17
C GLU A 94 -2.15 -8.94 -23.64
N THR A 95 -2.88 -8.04 -23.02
CA THR A 95 -2.93 -7.93 -21.55
C THR A 95 -4.16 -8.63 -20.97
N GLY A 96 -4.10 -8.97 -19.69
CA GLY A 96 -5.24 -9.46 -18.93
C GLY A 96 -6.40 -8.46 -18.91
N ALA A 97 -6.11 -7.16 -18.85
CA ALA A 97 -7.11 -6.11 -19.01
C ALA A 97 -7.83 -6.19 -20.37
N GLN A 98 -7.09 -6.31 -21.48
CA GLN A 98 -7.67 -6.46 -22.81
C GLN A 98 -8.55 -7.71 -22.91
N TRP A 99 -8.10 -8.82 -22.33
CA TRP A 99 -8.90 -10.05 -22.28
C TRP A 99 -10.20 -9.84 -21.48
N LEU A 100 -10.15 -9.26 -20.28
CA LEU A 100 -11.34 -8.98 -19.47
C LEU A 100 -12.32 -8.06 -20.21
N MET A 101 -11.81 -7.01 -20.85
CA MET A 101 -12.60 -6.08 -21.66
C MET A 101 -13.28 -6.80 -22.82
N ALA A 102 -12.57 -7.68 -23.53
CA ALA A 102 -13.13 -8.48 -24.61
C ALA A 102 -14.23 -9.46 -24.13
N GLN A 103 -14.14 -9.92 -22.87
CA GLN A 103 -15.19 -10.73 -22.23
C GLN A 103 -16.34 -9.89 -21.65
N GLY A 104 -16.25 -8.56 -21.66
CA GLY A 104 -17.23 -7.65 -21.07
C GLY A 104 -17.27 -7.68 -19.54
N LEU A 105 -16.19 -8.12 -18.89
CA LEU A 105 -16.10 -8.28 -17.45
C LEU A 105 -15.67 -6.99 -16.76
N ARG A 106 -16.31 -6.65 -15.66
CA ARG A 106 -16.07 -5.42 -14.86
C ARG A 106 -15.48 -5.80 -13.51
N THR A 107 -14.16 -5.75 -13.40
CA THR A 107 -13.46 -6.29 -12.23
C THR A 107 -12.12 -5.62 -11.97
N LEU A 108 -11.34 -6.15 -11.03
CA LEU A 108 -10.02 -5.68 -10.64
C LEU A 108 -8.93 -6.02 -11.68
N ILE A 109 -8.02 -5.08 -11.89
CA ILE A 109 -6.70 -5.31 -12.48
C ILE A 109 -5.65 -4.76 -11.53
N VAL A 110 -4.63 -5.56 -11.23
CA VAL A 110 -3.41 -5.10 -10.55
C VAL A 110 -2.29 -5.04 -11.57
N ARG A 111 -1.74 -3.87 -11.83
CA ARG A 111 -0.72 -3.65 -12.87
C ARG A 111 0.63 -3.30 -12.23
N PRO A 112 1.62 -4.21 -12.22
CA PRO A 112 2.99 -3.86 -11.85
C PRO A 112 3.57 -2.87 -12.85
N VAL A 113 4.20 -1.82 -12.35
CA VAL A 113 4.93 -0.83 -13.13
C VAL A 113 6.31 -0.65 -12.51
N TYR A 114 7.34 -0.95 -13.30
CA TYR A 114 8.73 -0.80 -12.92
C TYR A 114 9.24 0.55 -13.41
N LEU A 115 9.29 1.53 -12.50
CA LEU A 115 9.42 2.93 -12.86
C LEU A 115 10.88 3.37 -13.08
N GLY A 116 11.83 2.77 -12.35
CA GLY A 116 13.18 3.26 -12.25
C GLY A 116 13.23 4.69 -11.68
N THR A 117 14.01 5.57 -12.31
CA THR A 117 14.21 6.96 -11.85
C THR A 117 13.50 8.01 -12.72
N GLN A 118 12.72 7.59 -13.71
CA GLN A 118 12.07 8.49 -14.68
C GLN A 118 10.56 8.36 -14.58
N MET A 119 9.86 9.49 -14.66
CA MET A 119 8.39 9.46 -14.68
C MET A 119 7.88 8.73 -15.92
N GLN A 120 6.74 8.06 -15.76
CA GLN A 120 5.98 7.47 -16.86
C GLN A 120 4.57 8.07 -16.81
N THR A 121 4.00 8.41 -17.97
CA THR A 121 2.59 8.79 -18.05
C THR A 121 1.79 7.54 -18.41
N LEU A 122 0.92 7.12 -17.51
CA LEU A 122 0.10 5.93 -17.70
C LEU A 122 -1.33 6.36 -18.03
N ASP A 123 -1.93 5.73 -19.03
CA ASP A 123 -3.30 5.98 -19.42
C ASP A 123 -4.08 4.66 -19.39
N PHE A 124 -4.95 4.52 -18.39
CA PHE A 124 -5.87 3.40 -18.24
C PHE A 124 -7.32 3.84 -18.46
N SER A 125 -7.55 4.93 -19.20
CA SER A 125 -8.90 5.49 -19.40
C SER A 125 -9.82 4.48 -20.11
N SER A 126 -9.29 3.65 -21.01
CA SER A 126 -10.06 2.58 -21.66
C SER A 126 -10.52 1.51 -20.69
N GLU A 127 -9.65 1.11 -19.77
CA GLU A 127 -9.91 0.12 -18.73
C GLU A 127 -10.94 0.66 -17.74
N GLU A 128 -10.77 1.91 -17.28
CA GLU A 128 -11.74 2.60 -16.42
C GLU A 128 -13.11 2.70 -17.11
N MET A 129 -13.16 3.12 -18.38
CA MET A 129 -14.41 3.19 -19.16
C MET A 129 -15.08 1.83 -19.33
N ALA A 130 -14.30 0.75 -19.43
CA ALA A 130 -14.81 -0.62 -19.47
C ALA A 130 -15.33 -1.12 -18.11
N GLY A 131 -15.15 -0.34 -17.04
CA GLY A 131 -15.54 -0.69 -15.68
C GLY A 131 -14.51 -1.54 -14.96
N LEU A 132 -13.25 -1.55 -15.43
CA LEU A 132 -12.15 -2.16 -14.70
C LEU A 132 -11.66 -1.22 -13.61
N HIS A 133 -11.26 -1.83 -12.50
CA HIS A 133 -10.73 -1.16 -11.34
C HIS A 133 -9.23 -1.36 -11.32
N VAL A 134 -8.46 -0.36 -11.75
CA VAL A 134 -7.01 -0.49 -11.93
C VAL A 134 -6.25 -0.06 -10.68
N ILE A 135 -5.59 -1.00 -10.02
CA ILE A 135 -4.56 -0.73 -9.01
C ILE A 135 -3.20 -0.82 -9.70
N VAL A 136 -2.44 0.27 -9.69
CA VAL A 136 -1.05 0.25 -10.16
C VAL A 136 -0.16 -0.13 -8.98
N ASN A 137 0.54 -1.25 -9.11
CA ASN A 137 1.58 -1.68 -8.19
C ASN A 137 2.92 -1.07 -8.65
N LEU A 138 3.25 0.11 -8.11
CA LEU A 138 4.35 0.94 -8.55
C LEU A 138 5.62 0.58 -7.79
N ARG A 139 6.61 0.05 -8.52
CA ARG A 139 7.91 -0.38 -7.98
C ARG A 139 9.04 0.41 -8.64
N TYR A 140 10.19 0.44 -7.98
CA TYR A 140 11.42 0.93 -8.60
C TYR A 140 11.92 -0.03 -9.68
N SER A 141 12.01 -1.31 -9.35
CA SER A 141 12.42 -2.40 -10.25
C SER A 141 11.76 -3.71 -9.81
N TRP A 142 12.02 -4.79 -10.54
CA TRP A 142 11.68 -6.14 -10.10
C TRP A 142 12.71 -6.66 -9.09
N ALA A 143 12.43 -7.82 -8.50
CA ALA A 143 13.27 -8.46 -7.48
C ALA A 143 14.70 -8.72 -7.99
N VAL A 144 15.69 -8.65 -7.08
CA VAL A 144 17.11 -8.79 -7.42
C VAL A 144 17.47 -10.21 -7.84
N ASP A 145 16.81 -11.22 -7.25
CA ASP A 145 16.97 -12.62 -7.65
C ASP A 145 16.51 -12.90 -9.09
N ASN A 146 15.65 -12.03 -9.62
CA ASN A 146 15.20 -12.01 -11.01
C ASN A 146 16.00 -11.02 -11.89
N GLY A 147 17.15 -10.53 -11.41
CA GLY A 147 18.04 -9.62 -12.14
C GLY A 147 17.68 -8.14 -12.07
N GLY A 148 16.79 -7.78 -11.14
CA GLY A 148 16.32 -6.40 -10.97
C GLY A 148 17.16 -5.61 -9.97
N GLN A 149 16.63 -4.46 -9.56
CA GLN A 149 17.25 -3.56 -8.58
C GLN A 149 16.47 -3.46 -7.27
N GLY A 150 15.48 -4.34 -7.07
CA GLY A 150 14.63 -4.35 -5.89
C GLY A 150 13.44 -3.39 -6.00
N THR A 151 12.50 -3.58 -5.07
CA THR A 151 11.20 -2.93 -5.08
C THR A 151 11.24 -1.43 -4.80
N LEU A 152 12.23 -1.00 -3.98
CA LEU A 152 12.47 0.39 -3.60
C LEU A 152 14.00 0.63 -3.52
N PRO A 153 14.50 1.82 -3.90
CA PRO A 153 15.88 2.21 -3.60
C PRO A 153 16.06 2.50 -2.10
N LEU A 154 17.30 2.55 -1.62
CA LEU A 154 17.59 2.88 -0.23
C LEU A 154 17.40 4.38 0.05
N PRO A 155 16.73 4.78 1.15
CA PRO A 155 16.66 6.17 1.55
C PRO A 155 18.05 6.83 1.64
N GLY A 156 18.12 8.10 1.22
CA GLY A 156 19.36 8.89 1.24
C GLY A 156 20.25 8.73 0.00
N THR A 157 19.91 7.84 -0.95
CA THR A 157 20.63 7.77 -2.24
C THR A 157 19.99 8.69 -3.30
N SER A 158 20.74 8.97 -4.38
CA SER A 158 20.25 9.72 -5.54
C SER A 158 19.10 9.02 -6.24
N GLU A 159 19.13 7.69 -6.30
CA GLU A 159 18.12 6.86 -6.93
C GLU A 159 16.82 6.94 -6.17
N TRP A 160 16.87 6.95 -4.82
CA TRP A 160 15.68 7.12 -3.99
C TRP A 160 15.02 8.47 -4.22
N ALA A 161 15.78 9.56 -4.20
CA ALA A 161 15.23 10.89 -4.44
C ALA A 161 14.61 11.00 -5.84
N SER A 162 15.26 10.43 -6.84
CA SER A 162 14.78 10.41 -8.22
C SER A 162 13.53 9.55 -8.38
N PHE A 163 13.48 8.37 -7.77
CA PHE A 163 12.31 7.48 -7.76
C PHE A 163 11.11 8.14 -7.09
N VAL A 164 11.30 8.77 -5.92
CA VAL A 164 10.22 9.48 -5.22
C VAL A 164 9.61 10.57 -6.11
N GLN A 165 10.45 11.36 -6.77
CA GLN A 165 10.01 12.40 -7.70
C GLN A 165 9.27 11.80 -8.91
N ALA A 166 9.86 10.77 -9.54
CA ALA A 166 9.27 10.09 -10.69
C ALA A 166 7.92 9.45 -10.35
N ALA A 167 7.80 8.83 -9.18
CA ALA A 167 6.57 8.19 -8.69
C ALA A 167 5.47 9.23 -8.49
N ALA A 168 5.77 10.34 -7.80
CA ALA A 168 4.81 11.42 -7.61
C ALA A 168 4.36 12.02 -8.95
N GLN A 169 5.29 12.32 -9.87
CA GLN A 169 4.96 12.86 -11.19
C GLN A 169 4.14 11.89 -12.03
N THR A 170 4.45 10.59 -11.98
CA THR A 170 3.69 9.53 -12.63
C THR A 170 2.24 9.54 -12.14
N MET A 171 2.03 9.59 -10.83
CA MET A 171 0.67 9.66 -10.26
C MET A 171 -0.09 10.92 -10.65
N ILE A 172 0.62 12.06 -10.75
CA ILE A 172 0.04 13.36 -11.13
C ILE A 172 -0.38 13.40 -12.60
N ALA A 173 0.43 12.82 -13.48
CA ALA A 173 0.21 12.88 -14.91
C ALA A 173 -0.70 11.77 -15.45
N SER A 174 -0.88 10.67 -14.72
CA SER A 174 -1.61 9.49 -15.19
C SER A 174 -3.13 9.60 -15.01
N CYS A 175 -3.88 8.85 -15.83
CA CYS A 175 -5.35 8.80 -15.81
C CYS A 175 -5.87 7.35 -15.83
N GLY A 176 -7.13 7.16 -15.43
CA GLY A 176 -7.78 5.84 -15.35
C GLY A 176 -7.31 4.93 -14.21
N VAL A 177 -6.44 5.42 -13.32
CA VAL A 177 -5.95 4.65 -12.17
C VAL A 177 -6.88 4.83 -10.98
N TRP A 178 -7.41 3.73 -10.45
CA TRP A 178 -8.25 3.78 -9.25
C TRP A 178 -7.42 4.00 -7.98
N GLY A 179 -6.26 3.34 -7.88
CA GLY A 179 -5.37 3.43 -6.73
C GLY A 179 -3.93 2.97 -7.01
N TRP A 180 -3.02 3.37 -6.12
CA TRP A 180 -1.58 3.15 -6.25
C TRP A 180 -1.05 2.39 -5.04
N GLU A 181 -0.44 1.24 -5.28
CA GLU A 181 0.27 0.45 -4.29
C GLU A 181 1.78 0.72 -4.45
N ILE A 182 2.47 1.08 -3.36
CA ILE A 182 3.87 1.55 -3.43
C ILE A 182 4.84 0.47 -2.92
N GLY A 183 5.57 -0.13 -3.86
CA GLY A 183 6.47 -1.24 -3.60
C GLY A 183 5.75 -2.59 -3.57
N ASN A 184 6.50 -3.63 -3.18
CA ASN A 184 6.10 -5.03 -3.19
C ASN A 184 6.97 -5.82 -2.23
N GLU A 185 6.35 -6.56 -1.31
CA GLU A 185 6.99 -7.56 -0.44
C GLU A 185 8.31 -7.10 0.17
N ALA A 186 8.38 -5.86 0.64
CA ALA A 186 9.64 -5.27 1.10
C ALA A 186 10.25 -5.97 2.34
N ASN A 187 9.50 -6.85 3.01
CA ASN A 187 10.00 -7.72 4.08
C ASN A 187 10.70 -8.98 3.55
N ASN A 188 10.65 -9.26 2.26
CA ASN A 188 11.35 -10.38 1.62
C ASN A 188 12.69 -9.88 1.05
N PRO A 189 13.85 -10.40 1.51
CA PRO A 189 15.17 -9.94 1.05
C PRO A 189 15.41 -10.02 -0.46
N ARG A 190 14.67 -10.86 -1.19
CA ARG A 190 14.74 -10.90 -2.65
C ARG A 190 14.34 -9.57 -3.32
N GLU A 191 13.51 -8.78 -2.64
CA GLU A 191 13.00 -7.49 -3.10
C GLU A 191 13.90 -6.32 -2.67
N TRP A 192 14.96 -6.56 -1.93
CA TRP A 192 15.86 -5.51 -1.47
C TRP A 192 16.80 -5.04 -2.57
N PRO A 193 17.16 -3.75 -2.61
CA PRO A 193 18.17 -3.28 -3.55
C PRO A 193 19.53 -3.90 -3.23
N GLN A 194 20.38 -4.09 -4.24
CA GLN A 194 21.73 -4.66 -4.08
C GLN A 194 22.61 -3.89 -3.08
N GLY A 195 22.31 -2.60 -2.84
CA GLY A 195 23.04 -1.73 -1.94
C GLY A 195 22.76 -1.94 -0.45
N GLY A 196 21.76 -2.75 -0.07
CA GLY A 196 21.49 -3.05 1.34
C GLY A 196 20.04 -3.36 1.67
N ALA A 197 19.80 -3.67 2.95
CA ALA A 197 18.52 -4.12 3.46
C ALA A 197 17.46 -3.01 3.52
N LEU A 198 16.23 -3.35 3.15
CA LEU A 198 15.07 -2.52 3.48
C LEU A 198 14.66 -2.77 4.94
N SER A 199 14.08 -1.74 5.53
CA SER A 199 13.42 -1.80 6.84
C SER A 199 11.98 -1.29 6.69
N PRO A 200 11.07 -1.60 7.63
CA PRO A 200 9.72 -1.03 7.59
C PRO A 200 9.72 0.51 7.66
N VAL A 201 10.77 1.10 8.27
CA VAL A 201 10.95 2.56 8.27
C VAL A 201 11.23 3.08 6.86
N HIS A 202 12.11 2.41 6.09
CA HIS A 202 12.43 2.81 4.72
C HIS A 202 11.19 2.78 3.80
N VAL A 203 10.33 1.78 3.96
CA VAL A 203 9.07 1.68 3.21
C VAL A 203 8.14 2.84 3.56
N ALA A 204 7.98 3.15 4.85
CA ALA A 204 7.16 4.27 5.30
C ALA A 204 7.71 5.62 4.80
N ASP A 205 9.03 5.82 4.84
CA ASP A 205 9.67 7.05 4.38
C ASP A 205 9.46 7.28 2.88
N ALA A 206 9.60 6.24 2.05
CA ALA A 206 9.31 6.33 0.62
C ALA A 206 7.83 6.70 0.37
N TYR A 207 6.90 6.01 1.05
CA TYR A 207 5.48 6.31 0.93
C TYR A 207 5.15 7.75 1.32
N ILE A 208 5.66 8.22 2.46
CA ILE A 208 5.43 9.58 2.97
C ILE A 208 5.98 10.61 2.00
N ALA A 209 7.21 10.44 1.51
CA ALA A 209 7.84 11.38 0.60
C ALA A 209 7.05 11.52 -0.73
N ILE A 210 6.58 10.39 -1.29
CA ILE A 210 5.72 10.41 -2.49
C ILE A 210 4.38 11.09 -2.18
N ARG A 211 3.74 10.73 -1.05
CA ARG A 211 2.45 11.30 -0.64
C ARG A 211 2.51 12.80 -0.45
N GLU A 212 3.60 13.34 0.11
CA GLU A 212 3.78 14.77 0.31
C GLU A 212 3.84 15.52 -1.02
N LEU A 213 4.62 15.04 -1.99
CA LEU A 213 4.72 15.63 -3.33
C LEU A 213 3.38 15.59 -4.06
N VAL A 214 2.67 14.45 -4.00
CA VAL A 214 1.35 14.32 -4.60
C VAL A 214 0.33 15.25 -3.93
N SER A 215 0.36 15.37 -2.60
CA SER A 215 -0.57 16.22 -1.85
C SER A 215 -0.33 17.72 -2.09
N ALA A 216 0.88 18.10 -2.47
CA ALA A 216 1.22 19.46 -2.89
C ALA A 216 0.64 19.82 -4.28
N SER A 217 0.20 18.83 -5.06
CA SER A 217 -0.53 19.05 -6.32
C SER A 217 -2.03 19.29 -6.08
N ASN A 218 -2.81 19.45 -7.15
CA ASN A 218 -4.27 19.55 -7.09
C ASN A 218 -4.98 18.18 -7.14
N ILE A 219 -4.25 17.08 -7.29
CA ILE A 219 -4.84 15.73 -7.34
C ILE A 219 -4.74 15.02 -6.00
N ARG A 220 -5.63 14.07 -5.75
CA ARG A 220 -5.69 13.27 -4.52
C ARG A 220 -5.89 11.79 -4.86
N PRO A 221 -4.85 11.12 -5.40
CA PRO A 221 -4.96 9.72 -5.77
C PRO A 221 -5.04 8.84 -4.51
N ARG A 222 -5.74 7.71 -4.62
CA ARG A 222 -5.74 6.69 -3.58
C ARG A 222 -4.37 6.02 -3.55
N MET A 223 -3.75 5.90 -2.39
CA MET A 223 -2.49 5.17 -2.24
C MET A 223 -2.53 4.24 -1.02
N ALA A 224 -1.72 3.21 -1.09
CA ALA A 224 -1.39 2.29 -0.01
C ALA A 224 0.09 1.89 -0.10
N PRO A 225 0.75 1.57 1.03
CA PRO A 225 2.02 0.82 0.97
C PRO A 225 1.81 -0.51 0.24
N GLY A 226 2.89 -1.02 -0.36
CA GLY A 226 2.95 -2.36 -0.93
C GLY A 226 2.61 -3.45 0.07
N ALA A 227 1.98 -4.51 -0.42
CA ALA A 227 1.70 -5.71 0.34
C ALA A 227 3.01 -6.33 0.84
N LEU A 228 2.95 -7.00 1.99
CA LEU A 228 4.05 -7.78 2.53
C LEU A 228 3.91 -9.23 2.10
N ASP A 229 5.03 -9.94 1.97
CA ASP A 229 5.03 -11.40 1.86
C ASP A 229 4.61 -11.95 3.23
N PRO A 230 3.43 -12.59 3.37
CA PRO A 230 2.98 -13.11 4.64
C PRO A 230 3.89 -14.24 5.15
N PHE A 231 4.64 -14.91 4.28
CA PHE A 231 5.43 -16.10 4.60
C PHE A 231 6.93 -15.84 4.71
N ASN A 232 7.42 -14.65 4.39
CA ASN A 232 8.83 -14.32 4.58
C ASN A 232 9.06 -13.62 5.92
N ALA A 233 9.75 -14.32 6.82
CA ALA A 233 10.18 -13.77 8.11
C ALA A 233 11.70 -13.68 8.25
N GLU A 234 12.44 -13.76 7.14
CA GLU A 234 13.90 -13.64 7.13
C GLU A 234 14.36 -12.27 7.65
N ALA A 235 13.60 -11.22 7.29
CA ALA A 235 13.81 -9.86 7.76
C ALA A 235 13.11 -9.53 9.10
N GLY A 236 12.64 -10.55 9.83
CA GLY A 236 11.84 -10.40 11.04
C GLY A 236 10.35 -10.67 10.81
N ASP A 237 9.56 -10.60 11.89
CA ASP A 237 8.14 -10.97 11.87
C ASP A 237 7.31 -10.04 10.94
N PRO A 238 6.56 -10.59 9.95
CA PRO A 238 5.69 -9.81 9.08
C PRO A 238 4.69 -8.92 9.83
N ARG A 239 4.24 -9.34 11.02
CA ARG A 239 3.32 -8.55 11.86
C ARG A 239 3.97 -7.26 12.36
N ASP A 240 5.25 -7.32 12.71
CA ASP A 240 6.01 -6.18 13.20
C ASP A 240 6.33 -5.23 12.05
N TRP A 241 6.66 -5.76 10.87
CA TRP A 241 6.77 -4.98 9.63
C TRP A 241 5.48 -4.22 9.33
N LEU A 242 4.34 -4.93 9.29
CA LEU A 242 3.04 -4.31 9.02
C LEU A 242 2.74 -3.20 10.03
N ARG A 243 2.88 -3.49 11.33
CA ARG A 243 2.60 -2.52 12.39
C ARG A 243 3.48 -1.29 12.26
N GLU A 244 4.76 -1.45 11.98
CA GLU A 244 5.71 -0.34 11.93
C GLU A 244 5.50 0.55 10.70
N VAL A 245 5.27 -0.04 9.51
CA VAL A 245 4.91 0.74 8.31
C VAL A 245 3.64 1.54 8.57
N TRP A 246 2.56 0.86 8.95
CA TRP A 246 1.24 1.49 9.08
C TRP A 246 1.13 2.46 10.27
N ARG A 247 1.96 2.33 11.30
CA ARG A 247 2.01 3.30 12.40
C ARG A 247 2.53 4.66 11.92
N ARG A 248 3.49 4.66 10.99
CA ARG A 248 4.21 5.86 10.51
C ARG A 248 3.51 6.61 9.40
N ILE A 249 2.88 5.90 8.48
CA ILE A 249 2.23 6.55 7.33
C ILE A 249 0.98 7.34 7.74
N VAL A 250 0.56 8.22 6.83
CA VAL A 250 -0.69 8.99 6.91
C VAL A 250 -1.40 8.98 5.56
N GLY A 251 -2.73 9.12 5.59
CA GLY A 251 -3.58 9.22 4.40
C GLY A 251 -3.42 8.02 3.48
N ALA A 252 -3.70 6.81 3.95
CA ALA A 252 -3.90 5.64 3.08
C ALA A 252 -5.41 5.46 2.85
N GLU A 253 -5.81 5.02 1.66
CA GLU A 253 -7.22 4.88 1.27
C GLU A 253 -7.70 3.43 1.16
N PHE A 254 -6.77 2.47 1.15
CA PHE A 254 -7.03 1.04 1.10
C PHE A 254 -5.82 0.29 1.67
N VAL A 255 -5.96 -1.00 1.94
CA VAL A 255 -4.90 -1.89 2.41
C VAL A 255 -4.62 -2.92 1.32
N THR A 256 -3.36 -3.20 1.02
CA THR A 256 -2.99 -4.32 0.15
C THR A 256 -2.38 -5.48 0.94
N MET A 257 -2.62 -6.69 0.45
CA MET A 257 -2.16 -7.95 1.05
C MET A 257 -1.85 -8.96 -0.06
N HIS A 258 -0.95 -9.90 0.21
CA HIS A 258 -0.76 -11.08 -0.63
C HIS A 258 -1.30 -12.33 0.09
N GLY A 259 -1.85 -13.28 -0.67
CA GLY A 259 -2.47 -14.47 -0.10
C GLY A 259 -2.24 -15.69 -0.97
N TYR A 260 -1.79 -16.78 -0.36
CA TYR A 260 -1.34 -17.96 -1.09
C TYR A 260 -1.96 -19.26 -0.58
N VAL A 261 -2.00 -20.26 -1.44
CA VAL A 261 -2.35 -21.64 -1.08
C VAL A 261 -1.15 -22.55 -1.39
N ARG A 262 -0.84 -23.52 -0.52
CA ARG A 262 0.37 -24.37 -0.62
C ARG A 262 0.24 -25.54 -1.61
N GLY A 263 -0.70 -25.50 -2.55
CA GLY A 263 -0.89 -26.54 -3.56
C GLY A 263 -2.24 -26.44 -4.27
N PRO A 264 -2.48 -27.28 -5.30
CA PRO A 264 -3.67 -27.16 -6.14
C PRO A 264 -4.90 -27.85 -5.53
N ASP A 265 -4.79 -28.51 -4.37
CA ASP A 265 -5.95 -29.12 -3.73
C ASP A 265 -6.90 -28.02 -3.25
N PRO A 266 -8.15 -27.95 -3.77
CA PRO A 266 -9.09 -26.93 -3.37
C PRO A 266 -9.39 -26.94 -1.87
N GLY A 267 -9.34 -28.10 -1.21
CA GLY A 267 -9.56 -28.23 0.24
C GLY A 267 -8.52 -27.51 1.11
N LEU A 268 -7.43 -27.00 0.51
CA LEU A 268 -6.48 -26.15 1.20
C LEU A 268 -6.99 -24.71 1.38
N VAL A 269 -7.91 -24.23 0.54
CA VAL A 269 -8.54 -22.91 0.71
C VAL A 269 -9.39 -22.93 1.98
N GLY A 270 -9.17 -22.00 2.89
CA GLY A 270 -9.86 -21.97 4.18
C GLY A 270 -9.38 -23.02 5.18
N SER A 271 -8.32 -23.78 4.85
CA SER A 271 -7.76 -24.80 5.75
C SER A 271 -7.27 -24.19 7.07
N ALA A 272 -7.59 -24.87 8.17
CA ALA A 272 -7.18 -24.48 9.51
C ALA A 272 -5.74 -24.88 9.86
N VAL A 273 -4.99 -25.49 8.93
CA VAL A 273 -3.60 -25.90 9.16
C VAL A 273 -2.71 -24.65 9.29
N ARG A 274 -1.84 -24.66 10.30
CA ARG A 274 -0.90 -23.57 10.62
C ARG A 274 0.54 -24.00 10.38
N PHE A 275 1.44 -23.03 10.31
CA PHE A 275 2.87 -23.32 10.39
C PHE A 275 3.18 -24.03 11.71
N ALA A 276 3.99 -25.09 11.64
CA ALA A 276 4.43 -25.83 12.81
C ALA A 276 5.61 -25.15 13.52
N ASP A 277 6.38 -24.33 12.81
CA ASP A 277 7.66 -23.79 13.26
C ASP A 277 7.66 -22.27 13.38
N ALA A 278 8.40 -21.76 14.37
CA ALA A 278 8.66 -20.34 14.51
C ALA A 278 9.42 -19.81 13.28
N PRO A 279 9.25 -18.52 12.91
CA PRO A 279 8.46 -17.50 13.59
C PRO A 279 6.99 -17.41 13.13
N LEU A 280 6.50 -18.31 12.27
CA LEU A 280 5.21 -18.15 11.58
C LEU A 280 4.03 -18.91 12.22
N GLN A 281 4.22 -19.58 13.36
CA GLN A 281 3.17 -20.37 14.06
C GLN A 281 1.87 -19.62 14.35
N TRP A 282 1.92 -18.28 14.33
CA TRP A 282 0.76 -17.42 14.57
C TRP A 282 -0.28 -17.42 13.44
N GLN A 283 0.07 -17.89 12.23
CA GLN A 283 -0.82 -17.88 11.05
C GLN A 283 -1.04 -19.24 10.40
N TYR A 284 -2.04 -19.26 9.52
CA TYR A 284 -2.41 -20.38 8.66
C TYR A 284 -1.48 -20.50 7.45
N LEU A 285 -1.34 -21.73 6.94
CA LEU A 285 -0.57 -22.02 5.74
C LEU A 285 -1.23 -21.52 4.45
N ASN A 286 -2.54 -21.30 4.48
CA ASN A 286 -3.34 -21.08 3.29
C ASN A 286 -4.28 -19.87 3.42
N TYR A 287 -4.56 -19.29 2.27
CA TYR A 287 -5.59 -18.29 2.08
C TYR A 287 -6.98 -18.80 2.50
N PRO A 288 -7.84 -17.95 3.12
CA PRO A 288 -7.61 -16.56 3.46
C PRO A 288 -6.90 -16.37 4.81
N GLY A 289 -6.63 -17.45 5.55
CA GLY A 289 -6.12 -17.40 6.92
C GLY A 289 -4.77 -16.68 7.07
N CYS A 290 -3.85 -16.82 6.11
CA CYS A 290 -2.58 -16.08 6.12
C CYS A 290 -2.80 -14.55 6.03
N VAL A 291 -3.80 -14.11 5.28
CA VAL A 291 -4.16 -12.69 5.13
C VAL A 291 -4.88 -12.18 6.37
N THR A 292 -5.90 -12.90 6.84
CA THR A 292 -6.74 -12.43 7.96
C THR A 292 -5.99 -12.40 9.28
N GLU A 293 -5.06 -13.33 9.54
CA GLU A 293 -4.21 -13.29 10.73
C GLU A 293 -3.21 -12.12 10.68
N LEU A 294 -2.63 -11.84 9.50
CA LEU A 294 -1.71 -10.71 9.35
C LEU A 294 -2.44 -9.36 9.57
N LEU A 295 -3.64 -9.22 9.02
CA LEU A 295 -4.50 -8.04 9.21
C LEU A 295 -4.81 -7.72 10.68
N LYS A 296 -4.78 -8.69 11.59
CA LYS A 296 -4.95 -8.41 13.04
C LYS A 296 -3.83 -7.55 13.62
N SER A 297 -2.70 -7.45 12.94
CA SER A 297 -1.58 -6.58 13.34
C SER A 297 -1.68 -5.17 12.78
N LEU A 298 -2.65 -4.91 11.90
CA LEU A 298 -2.92 -3.59 11.34
C LEU A 298 -3.39 -2.64 12.45
N PRO A 299 -2.80 -1.45 12.62
CA PRO A 299 -3.27 -0.47 13.59
C PRO A 299 -4.77 -0.14 13.41
N SER A 300 -5.52 -0.06 14.52
CA SER A 300 -6.98 0.07 14.51
C SER A 300 -7.51 1.26 13.69
N LYS A 301 -6.74 2.35 13.58
CA LYS A 301 -7.07 3.52 12.73
C LYS A 301 -7.25 3.18 11.24
N TRP A 302 -6.75 2.03 10.79
CA TRP A 302 -6.83 1.56 9.40
C TRP A 302 -7.74 0.36 9.21
N ALA A 303 -8.28 -0.22 10.29
CA ALA A 303 -9.04 -1.47 10.25
C ALA A 303 -10.36 -1.38 9.46
N THR A 304 -10.83 -0.17 9.16
CA THR A 304 -12.04 0.08 8.37
C THR A 304 -11.75 0.31 6.87
N LEU A 305 -10.48 0.37 6.47
CA LEU A 305 -10.11 0.56 5.07
C LEU A 305 -10.45 -0.71 4.26
N PRO A 306 -10.86 -0.57 2.99
CA PRO A 306 -11.08 -1.71 2.12
C PRO A 306 -9.76 -2.45 1.89
N VAL A 307 -9.79 -3.79 1.98
CA VAL A 307 -8.63 -4.66 1.77
C VAL A 307 -8.66 -5.25 0.37
N TYR A 308 -7.57 -5.09 -0.37
CA TYR A 308 -7.35 -5.72 -1.66
C TYR A 308 -6.23 -6.76 -1.52
N VAL A 309 -6.52 -8.00 -1.89
CA VAL A 309 -5.50 -9.02 -2.04
C VAL A 309 -4.91 -8.88 -3.44
N THR A 310 -3.79 -8.19 -3.56
CA THR A 310 -3.22 -7.79 -4.85
C THR A 310 -2.47 -8.93 -5.55
N GLU A 311 -2.21 -10.02 -4.84
CA GLU A 311 -1.64 -11.25 -5.40
C GLU A 311 -2.27 -12.49 -4.75
N PHE A 312 -2.82 -13.38 -5.58
CA PHE A 312 -3.34 -14.67 -5.16
C PHE A 312 -3.02 -15.80 -6.15
N ASN A 313 -2.51 -16.90 -5.64
CA ASN A 313 -2.29 -18.14 -6.38
C ASN A 313 -2.11 -19.33 -5.45
N HIS A 314 -2.23 -20.54 -5.99
CA HIS A 314 -1.55 -21.67 -5.36
C HIS A 314 -0.08 -21.72 -5.79
N LEU A 315 0.81 -22.04 -4.86
CA LEU A 315 2.26 -21.91 -5.07
C LEU A 315 2.83 -23.02 -5.97
N TRP A 316 2.39 -24.27 -5.78
CA TRP A 316 2.97 -25.43 -6.47
C TRP A 316 1.91 -26.23 -7.22
N LYS A 317 2.31 -26.93 -8.28
CA LYS A 317 1.50 -27.92 -9.00
C LYS A 317 1.45 -29.26 -8.28
N THR A 318 2.54 -29.64 -7.62
CA THR A 318 2.64 -30.89 -6.86
C THR A 318 3.20 -30.63 -5.47
N ALA A 319 4.44 -30.17 -5.39
CA ALA A 319 5.14 -29.72 -4.19
C ALA A 319 6.28 -28.78 -4.59
N GLU A 320 6.95 -28.15 -3.63
CA GLU A 320 8.17 -27.40 -3.92
C GLU A 320 9.27 -28.35 -4.46
N PRO A 321 9.98 -28.02 -5.55
CA PRO A 321 10.02 -26.74 -6.29
C PRO A 321 9.19 -26.74 -7.61
N ASP A 322 8.16 -27.57 -7.76
CA ASP A 322 7.30 -27.60 -8.95
C ASP A 322 6.24 -26.48 -8.91
N PHE A 323 6.70 -25.25 -9.13
CA PHE A 323 5.90 -24.02 -9.04
C PHE A 323 4.85 -23.90 -10.16
N GLY A 324 3.81 -23.10 -9.91
CA GLY A 324 2.85 -22.66 -10.93
C GLY A 324 1.43 -23.20 -10.78
N TRP A 325 0.56 -22.80 -11.70
CA TRP A 325 -0.81 -23.31 -11.80
C TRP A 325 -0.86 -24.71 -12.39
N VAL A 326 -1.79 -25.54 -11.91
CA VAL A 326 -2.28 -26.67 -12.69
C VAL A 326 -3.31 -26.18 -13.72
N ASP A 327 -3.48 -26.88 -14.84
CA ASP A 327 -4.49 -26.56 -15.87
C ASP A 327 -5.53 -27.69 -15.97
N ASP A 328 -6.17 -27.96 -14.83
CA ASP A 328 -7.26 -28.93 -14.72
C ASP A 328 -8.35 -28.41 -13.77
N ALA A 329 -9.38 -29.23 -13.53
CA ALA A 329 -10.54 -28.85 -12.72
C ALA A 329 -10.19 -28.35 -11.31
N ARG A 330 -9.05 -28.76 -10.75
CA ARG A 330 -8.59 -28.31 -9.43
C ARG A 330 -8.29 -26.81 -9.42
N ALA A 331 -7.65 -26.28 -10.46
CA ALA A 331 -7.35 -24.85 -10.55
C ALA A 331 -8.64 -24.01 -10.59
N ALA A 332 -9.62 -24.43 -11.40
CA ALA A 332 -10.93 -23.77 -11.42
C ALA A 332 -11.60 -23.76 -10.03
N GLU A 333 -11.49 -24.87 -9.30
CA GLU A 333 -12.13 -24.99 -7.98
C GLU A 333 -11.39 -24.21 -6.89
N VAL A 334 -10.05 -24.16 -6.91
CA VAL A 334 -9.27 -23.23 -6.06
C VAL A 334 -9.73 -21.80 -6.28
N VAL A 335 -9.96 -21.40 -7.53
CA VAL A 335 -10.44 -20.05 -7.89
C VAL A 335 -11.84 -19.77 -7.34
N ARG A 336 -12.79 -20.70 -7.50
CA ARG A 336 -14.14 -20.55 -6.92
C ARG A 336 -14.11 -20.45 -5.39
N GLN A 337 -13.31 -21.28 -4.74
CA GLN A 337 -13.20 -21.26 -3.29
C GLN A 337 -12.51 -19.98 -2.79
N ALA A 338 -11.50 -19.49 -3.51
CA ALA A 338 -10.84 -18.23 -3.18
C ALA A 338 -11.81 -17.04 -3.25
N TYR A 339 -12.68 -17.01 -4.26
CA TYR A 339 -13.73 -16.00 -4.38
C TYR A 339 -14.73 -16.06 -3.21
N GLN A 340 -15.23 -17.24 -2.85
CA GLN A 340 -16.15 -17.36 -1.71
C GLN A 340 -15.46 -17.01 -0.38
N ALA A 341 -14.23 -17.45 -0.19
CA ALA A 341 -13.42 -17.10 0.99
C ALA A 341 -13.19 -15.58 1.09
N ALA A 342 -12.97 -14.89 -0.03
CA ALA A 342 -12.85 -13.43 -0.07
C ALA A 342 -14.14 -12.73 0.40
N ARG A 343 -15.29 -13.22 -0.07
CA ARG A 343 -16.61 -12.69 0.32
C ARG A 343 -16.86 -12.86 1.81
N ILE A 344 -16.54 -14.04 2.35
CA ILE A 344 -16.69 -14.34 3.78
C ILE A 344 -15.74 -13.49 4.61
N ALA A 345 -14.50 -13.31 4.16
CA ALA A 345 -13.50 -12.49 4.84
C ALA A 345 -13.76 -10.97 4.73
N GLY A 346 -14.68 -10.55 3.85
CA GLY A 346 -15.02 -9.14 3.65
C GLY A 346 -13.95 -8.35 2.89
N PHE A 347 -13.16 -9.00 2.04
CA PHE A 347 -12.18 -8.30 1.19
C PHE A 347 -12.90 -7.48 0.11
N ALA A 348 -12.34 -6.33 -0.26
CA ALA A 348 -12.86 -5.50 -1.33
C ALA A 348 -12.49 -6.04 -2.72
N GLY A 349 -11.32 -6.67 -2.85
CA GLY A 349 -10.97 -7.39 -4.05
C GLY A 349 -9.82 -8.39 -3.89
N VAL A 350 -9.68 -9.27 -4.88
CA VAL A 350 -8.60 -10.26 -4.99
C VAL A 350 -8.15 -10.35 -6.44
N ALA A 351 -6.85 -10.31 -6.71
CA ALA A 351 -6.28 -10.46 -8.04
C ALA A 351 -5.52 -11.79 -8.17
N ILE A 352 -5.88 -12.60 -9.16
CA ILE A 352 -5.19 -13.86 -9.42
C ILE A 352 -3.85 -13.59 -10.13
N TYR A 353 -2.78 -14.17 -9.61
CA TYR A 353 -1.43 -14.11 -10.17
C TYR A 353 -1.19 -15.24 -11.17
N ARG A 354 -0.82 -14.99 -12.43
CA ARG A 354 -0.78 -13.72 -13.18
C ARG A 354 -1.13 -13.94 -14.65
N TRP A 355 -1.45 -12.88 -15.41
CA TRP A 355 -1.83 -13.05 -16.83
C TRP A 355 -0.76 -13.78 -17.65
N ASN A 356 0.49 -13.30 -17.59
CA ASN A 356 1.62 -13.90 -18.29
C ASN A 356 2.93 -13.71 -17.50
N GLY A 357 3.99 -14.44 -17.89
CA GLY A 357 5.38 -14.16 -17.52
C GLY A 357 6.14 -15.33 -16.91
N ASP A 358 5.51 -16.16 -16.07
CA ASP A 358 6.15 -17.28 -15.36
C ASP A 358 5.24 -18.51 -15.26
N GLU A 359 5.57 -19.45 -14.38
CA GLU A 359 4.86 -20.70 -14.14
C GLU A 359 3.41 -20.50 -13.68
N TRP A 360 3.03 -19.30 -13.23
CA TRP A 360 1.66 -18.93 -12.85
C TRP A 360 0.90 -18.19 -13.95
N ARG A 361 1.40 -18.18 -15.19
CA ARG A 361 0.67 -17.57 -16.32
C ARG A 361 -0.72 -18.19 -16.55
N MET A 362 -1.73 -17.34 -16.71
CA MET A 362 -3.12 -17.73 -16.95
C MET A 362 -3.57 -17.56 -18.40
N GLN A 363 -2.82 -16.84 -19.24
CA GLN A 363 -3.20 -16.55 -20.64
C GLN A 363 -3.61 -17.81 -21.41
N HIS A 364 -3.01 -18.97 -21.09
CA HIS A 364 -3.32 -20.25 -21.73
C HIS A 364 -4.05 -21.25 -20.81
N ASN A 365 -4.23 -20.92 -19.54
CA ASN A 365 -4.90 -21.79 -18.55
C ASN A 365 -6.42 -21.68 -18.73
N GLN A 366 -7.06 -22.71 -19.24
CA GLN A 366 -8.50 -22.69 -19.51
C GLN A 366 -9.31 -22.86 -18.24
N ALA A 367 -8.82 -23.63 -17.27
CA ALA A 367 -9.51 -23.87 -16.02
C ALA A 367 -9.70 -22.57 -15.22
N VAL A 368 -8.62 -21.78 -15.06
CA VAL A 368 -8.67 -20.52 -14.33
C VAL A 368 -9.51 -19.47 -15.05
N ARG A 369 -9.33 -19.29 -16.37
CA ARG A 369 -10.11 -18.33 -17.16
C ARG A 369 -11.59 -18.67 -17.20
N GLY A 370 -11.92 -19.96 -17.33
CA GLY A 370 -13.31 -20.43 -17.30
C GLY A 370 -13.99 -20.10 -15.97
N ALA A 371 -13.29 -20.35 -14.84
CA ALA A 371 -13.81 -20.00 -13.52
C ALA A 371 -13.99 -18.48 -13.34
N LEU A 372 -13.06 -17.65 -13.83
CA LEU A 372 -13.21 -16.19 -13.82
C LEU A 372 -14.46 -15.73 -14.58
N ILE A 373 -14.68 -16.25 -15.78
CA ILE A 373 -15.87 -15.92 -16.59
C ILE A 373 -17.16 -16.33 -15.86
N GLU A 374 -17.18 -17.52 -15.27
CA GLU A 374 -18.34 -18.05 -14.53
C GLU A 374 -18.71 -17.16 -13.33
N LEU A 375 -17.71 -16.69 -12.58
CA LEU A 375 -17.92 -15.92 -11.35
C LEU A 375 -18.30 -14.46 -11.58
N LEU A 376 -17.95 -13.90 -12.74
CA LEU A 376 -18.03 -12.46 -13.03
C LEU A 376 -19.12 -12.08 -14.03
N ARG A 377 -19.86 -13.06 -14.56
CA ARG A 377 -21.09 -12.86 -15.35
C ARG A 377 -22.31 -12.98 -14.44
#